data_AF-A0A919WBE2-F1
#
_entry.id   AF-A0A919WBE2-F1
#
_cell.length_a   1.000
_cell.length_b   1.000
_cell.length_c   1.000
_cell.angle_alpha   90.00
_cell.angle_beta   90.00
_cell.angle_gamma   90.00
#
_symmetry.space_group_name_H-M   'P 1'
#
loop_
_entity.id
_entity.type
_entity.pdbx_description
1 polymer ?
#
loop_
_entity_poly.entity_id
_entity_poly.type
_entity_poly.pdbx_seq_one_letter_code
_entity_poly.pdbx_strand_id
1 'polypeptide(L)' 'MAIKIKKPKRIRDRKVKLSPSKPAVEVTELSDDEWRAAARRGLQRLGLTFEELAQQAAGRRFDSPEALKFWRVLGGERP' A
#
# COMPACT_ATOMS: atom_id res chain seq x y z
N MET A 1 49.18 52.18 -0.44
CA MET A 1 47.82 51.59 -0.44
C MET A 1 47.94 50.11 -0.75
N ALA A 2 47.53 49.22 0.16
CA ALA A 2 47.50 47.78 -0.09
C ALA A 2 46.45 47.11 0.82
N ILE A 3 45.70 46.19 0.22
CA ILE A 3 44.32 45.83 0.56
C ILE A 3 44.28 44.72 1.63
N LYS A 4 43.50 44.93 2.69
CA LYS A 4 43.23 43.94 3.76
C LYS A 4 42.52 42.71 3.18
N ILE A 5 43.17 41.55 3.27
CA ILE A 5 42.62 40.26 2.86
C ILE A 5 41.57 39.81 3.90
N LYS A 6 40.29 39.89 3.57
CA LYS A 6 39.19 39.33 4.39
C LYS A 6 39.24 37.80 4.32
N LYS A 7 39.48 37.14 5.45
CA LYS A 7 39.41 35.67 5.56
C LYS A 7 38.00 35.17 5.18
N PRO A 8 37.86 34.11 4.36
CA PRO A 8 36.54 33.59 4.00
C PRO A 8 35.86 32.93 5.20
N LYS A 9 34.59 33.29 5.40
CA LYS A 9 33.71 32.83 6.46
C LYS A 9 33.48 31.32 6.30
N ARG A 10 33.87 30.52 7.31
CA ARG A 10 33.61 29.07 7.38
C ARG A 10 32.16 28.76 6.98
N ILE A 11 31.99 27.94 5.95
CA ILE A 11 30.70 27.34 5.58
C ILE A 11 30.34 26.42 6.76
N ARG A 12 29.41 26.90 7.59
CA ARG A 12 28.88 26.14 8.73
C ARG A 12 28.22 24.88 8.18
N ASP A 13 28.55 23.75 8.81
CA ASP A 13 27.98 22.44 8.61
C ASP A 13 26.48 22.50 8.32
N ARG A 14 26.12 22.39 7.05
CA ARG A 14 24.73 22.22 6.63
C ARG A 14 24.36 20.80 7.03
N LYS A 15 23.79 20.65 8.24
CA LYS A 15 23.22 19.40 8.72
C LYS A 15 22.18 18.95 7.70
N VAL A 16 22.57 18.02 6.83
CA VAL A 16 21.66 17.39 5.87
C VAL A 16 20.61 16.68 6.71
N LYS A 17 19.40 17.23 6.75
CA LYS A 17 18.25 16.52 7.33
C LYS A 17 18.00 15.33 6.40
N LEU A 18 18.49 14.16 6.80
CA LEU A 18 18.18 12.90 6.15
C LEU A 18 16.68 12.68 6.33
N SER A 19 15.88 13.03 5.33
CA SER A 19 14.46 12.69 5.31
C SER A 19 14.35 11.16 5.41
N PRO A 20 13.43 10.59 6.21
CA PRO A 20 13.31 9.15 6.33
C PRO A 20 13.03 8.56 4.94
N SER A 21 13.96 7.74 4.45
CA SER A 21 13.78 6.96 3.23
C SER A 21 12.52 6.13 3.38
N LYS A 22 11.57 6.26 2.44
CA LYS A 22 10.38 5.40 2.40
C LYS A 22 10.84 3.93 2.49
N PRO A 23 10.15 3.08 3.27
CA PRO A 23 10.49 1.67 3.34
C PRO A 23 10.46 1.07 1.93
N ALA A 24 11.44 0.22 1.62
CA ALA A 24 11.42 -0.54 0.38
C ALA A 24 10.16 -1.42 0.37
N VAL A 25 9.34 -1.30 -0.68
CA VAL A 25 8.15 -2.13 -0.87
C VAL A 25 8.62 -3.42 -1.54
N GLU A 26 8.44 -4.55 -0.86
CA GLU A 26 8.66 -5.87 -1.43
C GLU A 26 7.38 -6.32 -2.13
N VAL A 27 7.51 -6.80 -3.38
CA VAL A 27 6.41 -7.29 -4.20
C VAL A 27 6.70 -8.76 -4.50
N THR A 28 5.72 -9.63 -4.23
CA THR A 28 5.78 -11.05 -4.55
C THR A 28 4.60 -11.39 -5.44
N GLU A 29 4.89 -12.03 -6.57
CA GLU A 29 3.86 -12.50 -7.51
C GLU A 29 3.27 -13.81 -6.99
N LEU A 30 1.95 -13.95 -7.09
CA LEU A 30 1.24 -15.18 -6.81
C LEU A 30 0.88 -15.84 -8.14
N SER A 31 0.97 -17.17 -8.19
CA SER A 31 0.34 -17.92 -9.26
C SER A 31 -1.18 -17.83 -9.18
N ASP A 32 -1.88 -18.11 -10.29
CA ASP A 32 -3.34 -18.15 -10.34
C ASP A 32 -3.93 -19.09 -9.27
N ASP A 33 -3.37 -20.28 -9.08
CA ASP A 33 -3.90 -21.24 -8.11
C ASP A 33 -3.74 -20.75 -6.67
N GLU A 34 -2.58 -20.16 -6.35
CA GLU A 34 -2.33 -19.53 -5.05
C GLU A 34 -3.28 -18.37 -4.78
N TRP A 35 -3.53 -17.54 -5.80
CA TRP A 35 -4.49 -16.45 -5.71
C TRP A 35 -5.91 -16.97 -5.46
N ARG A 36 -6.37 -17.97 -6.23
CA ARG A 36 -7.70 -18.58 -6.05
C ARG A 36 -7.84 -19.23 -4.68
N ALA A 37 -6.80 -19.94 -4.21
CA ALA A 37 -6.80 -20.55 -2.89
C ALA A 37 -6.87 -19.50 -1.76
N ALA A 38 -6.11 -18.42 -1.87
CA ALA A 38 -6.14 -17.31 -0.93
C ALA A 38 -7.50 -16.60 -0.93
N ALA A 39 -8.07 -16.35 -2.11
CA ALA A 39 -9.39 -15.74 -2.27
C ALA A 39 -10.50 -16.60 -1.62
N ARG A 40 -10.50 -17.92 -1.87
CA ARG A 40 -11.44 -18.85 -1.22
C ARG A 40 -11.34 -18.82 0.31
N ARG A 41 -10.11 -18.81 0.85
CA ARG A 41 -9.88 -18.70 2.30
C ARG A 41 -10.36 -17.36 2.86
N GLY A 42 -10.17 -16.27 2.12
CA GLY A 42 -10.67 -14.94 2.49
C GLY A 42 -12.19 -14.89 2.58
N LEU A 43 -12.89 -15.45 1.58
CA LEU A 43 -14.34 -15.59 1.57
C LEU A 43 -14.84 -16.42 2.78
N GLN A 44 -14.21 -17.57 3.03
CA GLN A 44 -14.53 -18.41 4.20
C GLN A 44 -14.35 -17.65 5.52
N ARG A 45 -13.28 -16.86 5.66
CA ARG A 45 -13.03 -16.06 6.87
C ARG A 45 -14.10 -14.98 7.09
N LEU A 46 -14.62 -14.41 6.01
CA LEU A 46 -15.71 -13.43 6.07
C LEU A 46 -17.08 -14.08 6.27
N GLY A 47 -17.18 -15.41 6.12
CA GLY A 47 -18.45 -16.12 6.14
C GLY A 47 -19.35 -15.76 4.95
N LEU A 48 -18.76 -15.34 3.83
CA LEU A 48 -19.47 -14.90 2.64
C LEU A 48 -19.12 -15.79 1.45
N THR A 49 -20.07 -15.97 0.56
CA THR A 49 -19.83 -16.42 -0.80
C THR A 49 -19.38 -15.25 -1.67
N PHE A 50 -18.77 -15.57 -2.82
CA PHE A 50 -18.44 -14.54 -3.81
C PHE A 50 -19.70 -13.80 -4.30
N GLU A 51 -20.82 -14.52 -4.46
CA GLU A 51 -22.09 -13.94 -4.92
C GLU A 51 -22.64 -12.89 -3.95
N GLU A 52 -22.63 -13.20 -2.65
CA GLU A 52 -23.08 -12.25 -1.62
C GLU A 52 -22.19 -11.02 -1.59
N LEU A 53 -20.86 -11.21 -1.71
CA LEU A 53 -19.92 -10.10 -1.78
C LEU A 53 -20.13 -9.24 -3.05
N ALA A 54 -20.39 -9.88 -4.19
CA ALA A 54 -20.68 -9.20 -5.45
C ALA A 54 -22.01 -8.42 -5.38
N GLN A 55 -23.04 -8.97 -4.73
CA GLN A 55 -24.30 -8.28 -4.47
C GLN A 55 -24.10 -7.05 -3.59
N GLN A 56 -23.31 -7.17 -2.51
CA GLN A 56 -22.93 -6.04 -1.66
C GLN A 56 -22.23 -4.93 -2.46
N ALA A 57 -21.31 -5.32 -3.35
CA ALA A 57 -20.60 -4.39 -4.22
C ALA A 57 -21.54 -3.68 -5.21
N ALA A 58 -22.45 -4.43 -5.86
CA ALA A 58 -23.44 -3.88 -6.77
C ALA A 58 -24.38 -2.88 -6.06
N GLY A 59 -24.81 -3.21 -4.84
CA GLY A 59 -25.62 -2.34 -3.99
C GLY A 59 -24.86 -1.19 -3.33
N ARG A 60 -23.52 -1.13 -3.49
CA ARG A 60 -22.61 -0.20 -2.79
C ARG A 60 -22.80 -0.19 -1.27
N ARG A 61 -23.25 -1.33 -0.71
CA ARG A 61 -23.50 -1.52 0.71
C ARG A 61 -22.82 -2.80 1.13
N PHE A 62 -21.76 -2.65 1.93
CA PHE A 62 -21.03 -3.76 2.50
C PHE A 62 -21.41 -3.93 3.95
N ASP A 63 -21.53 -5.18 4.39
CA ASP A 63 -21.88 -5.49 5.78
C ASP A 63 -20.72 -5.20 6.75
N SER A 64 -19.48 -5.16 6.22
CA SER A 64 -18.30 -4.80 7.00
C SER A 64 -17.25 -4.03 6.18
N PRO A 65 -16.40 -3.23 6.84
CA PRO A 65 -15.22 -2.64 6.22
C PRO A 65 -14.26 -3.70 5.63
N GLU A 66 -14.17 -4.87 6.27
CA GLU A 66 -13.35 -5.99 5.83
C GLU A 66 -13.85 -6.53 4.49
N ALA A 67 -15.17 -6.69 4.31
CA ALA A 67 -15.76 -7.10 3.04
C ALA A 67 -15.45 -6.09 1.91
N LEU A 68 -15.57 -4.78 2.19
CA LEU A 68 -15.21 -3.74 1.21
C LEU A 68 -13.72 -3.82 0.82
N LYS A 69 -12.82 -3.95 1.81
CA LYS A 69 -11.38 -4.07 1.54
C LYS A 69 -11.09 -5.31 0.70
N PHE A 70 -11.72 -6.43 1.05
CA PHE A 70 -11.52 -7.68 0.35
C PHE A 70 -12.03 -7.64 -1.09
N TRP A 71 -13.18 -7.03 -1.35
CA TRP A 71 -13.68 -6.78 -2.70
C TRP A 71 -12.69 -5.97 -3.56
N ARG A 72 -12.06 -4.94 -2.97
CA ARG A 72 -11.03 -4.15 -3.66
C ARG A 72 -9.79 -4.96 -4.01
N VAL A 73 -9.43 -5.95 -3.18
CA VAL A 73 -8.31 -6.86 -3.45
C VAL A 73 -8.66 -7.84 -4.57
N LEU A 74 -9.90 -8.36 -4.59
CA LEU A 74 -10.36 -9.26 -5.65
C LEU A 74 -10.55 -8.56 -6.99
N GLY A 75 -10.73 -7.24 -7.01
CA GLY A 75 -10.97 -6.49 -8.26
C GLY A 75 -12.29 -6.85 -8.95
N GLY A 76 -13.20 -7.55 -8.27
CA GLY A 76 -14.43 -8.09 -8.85
C GLY A 76 -14.25 -9.36 -9.68
N GLU A 77 -13.06 -9.96 -9.67
CA GLU A 77 -12.82 -11.24 -10.33
C GLU A 77 -13.20 -12.42 -9.43
N ARG A 78 -13.85 -13.43 -10.03
CA ARG A 78 -14.26 -14.63 -9.30
C ARG A 78 -13.07 -15.61 -9.21
N PRO A 79 -12.71 -16.08 -8.01
CA PRO A 79 -11.70 -17.12 -7.82
C PRO A 79 -12.13 -18.51 -8.30
#